data_AF-A0A832BB79-F1
#
_entry.id   AF-A0A832BB79-F1
#
_cell.length_a   1.000
_cell.length_b   1.000
_cell.length_c   1.000
_cell.angle_alpha   90.00
_cell.angle_beta   90.00
_cell.angle_gamma   90.00
#
_symmetry.space_group_name_H-M   'P 1'
#
loop_
_entity.id
_entity.type
_entity.pdbx_description
1 polymer ?
#
loop_
_entity_poly.entity_id
_entity_poly.type
_entity_poly.pdbx_seq_one_letter_code
_entity_poly.pdbx_strand_id
1 'polypeptide(L)'
;MLWPYIYSILIYPILYILPAYVANGSPVIFGGGRPLDMGLKIGGTRLFGDNKTARGTLAALASGIIVGAVEYPFFAYMLPISVLLAVGTIFGDLLGSFIKRRINM
;
A
#
# COMPACT_ATOMS: atom_id res chain seq x y z
N MET A 1 -26.90 -22.15 -9.78
CA MET A 1 -27.37 -20.75 -9.83
C MET A 1 -26.58 -19.78 -8.93
N LEU A 2 -25.95 -20.21 -7.82
CA LEU A 2 -25.24 -19.29 -6.90
C LEU A 2 -23.81 -18.89 -7.32
N TRP A 3 -23.18 -19.67 -8.20
CA TRP A 3 -21.78 -19.51 -8.57
C TRP A 3 -21.39 -18.10 -9.07
N PRO A 4 -22.16 -17.45 -9.97
CA PRO A 4 -21.82 -16.11 -10.44
C PRO A 4 -21.80 -15.07 -9.32
N TYR A 5 -22.68 -15.22 -8.31
CA TYR A 5 -22.76 -14.30 -7.17
C TYR A 5 -21.59 -14.49 -6.21
N ILE A 6 -21.21 -15.74 -5.93
CA ILE A 6 -20.04 -16.04 -5.09
C ILE A 6 -18.79 -15.43 -5.73
N TYR A 7 -18.63 -15.60 -7.04
CA TYR A 7 -17.51 -15.03 -7.77
C TYR A 7 -17.51 -13.50 -7.71
N SER A 8 -18.61 -12.83 -8.05
CA SER A 8 -18.65 -11.37 -8.17
C SER A 8 -18.62 -10.63 -6.83
N ILE A 9 -19.19 -11.20 -5.76
CA ILE A 9 -19.32 -10.53 -4.46
C ILE A 9 -18.16 -10.86 -3.53
N LEU A 10 -17.61 -12.07 -3.59
CA LEU A 10 -16.58 -12.53 -2.65
C LEU A 10 -15.22 -12.63 -3.31
N ILE A 11 -15.10 -13.44 -4.35
CA ILE A 11 -13.79 -13.80 -4.91
C ILE A 11 -13.17 -12.62 -5.65
N TYR A 12 -13.92 -12.02 -6.57
CA TYR A 12 -13.42 -10.96 -7.43
C TYR A 12 -12.93 -9.72 -6.67
N PRO A 13 -13.66 -9.16 -5.68
CA PRO A 13 -13.17 -8.01 -4.92
C PRO A 13 -11.91 -8.32 -4.11
N ILE A 14 -11.78 -9.55 -3.58
CA ILE A 14 -10.58 -9.98 -2.85
C ILE A 14 -9.38 -10.02 -3.79
N LEU A 15 -9.54 -10.59 -4.99
CA LEU A 15 -8.49 -10.57 -6.02
C LEU A 15 -8.17 -9.11 -6.40
N TYR A 16 -9.18 -8.30 -6.69
CA TYR A 16 -8.98 -6.90 -7.10
C TYR A 16 -8.21 -6.08 -6.06
N ILE A 17 -8.47 -6.25 -4.76
CA ILE A 17 -7.80 -5.48 -3.70
C ILE A 17 -6.47 -6.10 -3.24
N LEU A 18 -6.16 -7.32 -3.66
CA LEU A 18 -5.00 -8.08 -3.21
C LEU A 18 -3.66 -7.31 -3.36
N PRO A 19 -3.38 -6.61 -4.49
CA PRO A 19 -2.18 -5.80 -4.62
C PRO A 19 -2.04 -4.74 -3.52
N ALA A 20 -3.14 -4.10 -3.11
CA ALA A 20 -3.14 -3.10 -2.05
C ALA A 20 -2.81 -3.71 -0.68
N TYR A 21 -3.39 -4.87 -0.35
CA TYR A 21 -3.13 -5.55 0.92
C TYR A 21 -1.67 -6.03 1.03
N VAL A 22 -1.13 -6.58 -0.05
CA VAL A 22 0.28 -7.00 -0.08
C VAL A 22 1.21 -5.78 0.00
N ALA A 23 0.89 -4.69 -0.71
CA ALA A 23 1.63 -3.44 -0.61
C ALA A 23 1.62 -2.88 0.82
N ASN A 24 0.48 -2.95 1.52
CA ASN A 24 0.35 -2.45 2.89
C ASN A 24 1.17 -3.26 3.90
N GLY A 25 1.17 -4.60 3.76
CA GLY A 25 1.88 -5.49 4.69
C GLY A 25 3.39 -5.54 4.46
N SER A 26 3.86 -5.31 3.23
CA SER A 26 5.27 -5.47 2.86
C SER A 26 6.26 -4.62 3.67
N PRO A 27 5.98 -3.34 4.02
CA PRO A 27 6.83 -2.55 4.92
C PRO A 27 7.10 -3.20 6.28
N VAL A 28 6.22 -4.06 6.79
CA VAL A 28 6.42 -4.73 8.09
C VAL A 28 7.58 -5.72 8.02
N ILE A 29 7.72 -6.42 6.90
CA ILE A 29 8.75 -7.46 6.69
C ILE A 29 10.03 -6.85 6.11
N PHE A 30 9.87 -5.98 5.12
CA PHE A 30 10.97 -5.48 4.30
C PHE A 30 11.33 -4.02 4.55
N GLY A 31 10.63 -3.32 5.45
CA GLY A 31 10.90 -1.93 5.78
C GLY A 31 12.09 -1.73 6.72
N GLY A 32 12.07 -0.60 7.43
CA GLY A 32 13.15 -0.19 8.31
C GLY A 32 14.22 0.66 7.60
N GLY A 33 15.26 1.01 8.34
CA GLY A 33 16.34 1.88 7.86
C GLY A 33 15.96 3.36 7.89
N ARG A 34 16.35 4.11 6.85
CA ARG A 34 16.23 5.57 6.83
C ARG A 34 14.75 6.01 6.82
N PRO A 35 14.33 6.87 7.77
CA PRO A 35 13.01 7.50 7.73
C PRO A 35 12.78 8.26 6.43
N LEU A 36 11.59 8.13 5.87
CA LEU A 36 11.18 8.74 4.61
C LEU A 36 11.14 10.27 4.72
N ASP A 37 10.76 10.80 5.89
CA ASP A 37 10.75 12.24 6.15
C ASP A 37 12.14 12.82 6.47
N MET A 38 13.18 11.98 6.58
CA MET A 38 14.55 12.39 6.92
C MET A 38 14.65 13.27 8.18
N GLY A 39 13.73 13.13 9.13
CA GLY A 39 13.73 13.95 10.35
C GLY A 39 12.96 15.28 10.22
N LEU A 40 12.39 15.57 9.05
CA LEU A 40 11.63 16.80 8.81
C LEU A 40 10.49 16.97 9.83
N LYS A 41 10.38 18.18 10.37
CA LYS A 41 9.32 18.59 11.28
C LYS A 41 8.51 19.73 10.68
N ILE A 42 7.20 19.70 10.90
CA ILE A 42 6.29 20.80 10.58
C ILE A 42 5.45 21.04 11.84
N GLY A 43 5.31 22.30 12.28
CA GLY A 43 4.55 22.61 13.49
C GLY A 43 5.07 21.90 14.75
N GLY A 44 6.38 21.66 14.85
CA GLY A 44 7.01 21.01 16.00
C GLY A 44 7.01 19.48 16.00
N THR A 45 6.17 18.83 15.19
CA THR A 45 6.09 17.35 15.09
C THR A 45 6.66 16.82 13.78
N ARG A 46 7.11 15.55 13.78
CA ARG A 46 7.63 14.87 12.58
C ARG A 46 6.58 14.85 11.46
N LEU A 47 7.03 14.85 10.20
CA LEU A 47 6.10 14.78 9.05
C LEU A 47 5.37 13.43 8.99
N PHE A 48 6.11 12.32 9.11
CA PHE A 48 5.54 10.96 9.10
C PHE A 48 5.98 10.14 10.33
N GLY A 49 7.24 10.30 10.75
CA GLY A 49 7.85 9.54 11.85
C GLY A 49 8.70 8.36 11.37
N ASP A 50 9.45 7.76 12.31
CA ASP A 50 10.52 6.80 11.99
C ASP A 50 10.03 5.47 11.38
N ASN A 51 8.77 5.11 11.63
CA ASN A 51 8.17 3.89 11.09
C ASN A 51 7.83 3.99 9.59
N LYS A 52 7.92 5.18 8.98
CA LYS A 52 7.76 5.36 7.53
C LYS A 52 9.14 5.50 6.92
N THR A 53 9.56 4.51 6.14
CA THR A 53 10.94 4.35 5.68
C THR A 53 11.01 4.25 4.17
N ALA A 54 12.09 4.74 3.57
CA ALA A 54 12.28 4.66 2.12
C ALA A 54 12.26 3.21 1.61
N ARG A 55 12.91 2.29 2.35
CA ARG A 55 12.91 0.87 2.03
C ARG A 55 11.51 0.26 2.11
N GLY A 56 10.73 0.63 3.15
CA GLY A 56 9.34 0.19 3.29
C GLY A 56 8.47 0.67 2.14
N THR A 57 8.58 1.94 1.74
CA THR A 57 7.82 2.51 0.63
C THR A 57 8.15 1.81 -0.70
N LEU A 58 9.43 1.54 -0.98
CA LEU A 58 9.83 0.81 -2.18
C LEU A 58 9.35 -0.65 -2.14
N ALA A 59 9.40 -1.31 -0.98
CA ALA A 59 8.88 -2.66 -0.82
C ALA A 59 7.35 -2.72 -1.03
N ALA A 60 6.61 -1.74 -0.53
CA ALA A 60 5.17 -1.61 -0.77
C ALA A 60 4.86 -1.46 -2.27
N LEU A 61 5.58 -0.58 -2.96
CA LEU A 61 5.36 -0.35 -4.39
C LEU A 61 5.70 -1.60 -5.21
N ALA A 62 6.90 -2.17 -4.99
CA ALA A 62 7.36 -3.34 -5.73
C ALA A 62 6.46 -4.56 -5.52
N SER A 63 6.07 -4.83 -4.27
CA SER A 63 5.22 -5.97 -3.95
C SER A 63 3.82 -5.85 -4.56
N GLY A 64 3.19 -4.68 -4.54
CA GLY A 64 1.91 -4.46 -5.22
C GLY A 64 1.99 -4.68 -6.74
N ILE A 65 3.06 -4.19 -7.39
CA ILE A 65 3.32 -4.40 -8.82
C ILE A 65 3.54 -5.88 -9.12
N ILE A 66 4.29 -6.60 -8.28
CA ILE A 66 4.52 -8.04 -8.43
C ILE A 66 3.19 -8.81 -8.40
N VAL A 67 2.31 -8.48 -7.45
CA VAL A 67 0.97 -9.11 -7.39
C VAL A 67 0.17 -8.81 -8.66
N GLY A 68 0.14 -7.56 -9.12
CA GLY A 68 -0.55 -7.22 -10.37
C GLY A 68 0.03 -7.91 -11.61
N ALA A 69 1.35 -8.14 -11.65
CA ALA A 69 1.98 -8.92 -12.71
C ALA A 69 1.60 -10.40 -12.65
N VAL A 70 1.40 -10.96 -11.46
CA VAL A 70 0.87 -12.31 -11.26
C VAL A 70 -0.61 -12.40 -11.67
N GLU A 71 -1.39 -11.34 -11.45
CA GLU A 71 -2.80 -11.25 -11.86
C GLU A 71 -3.00 -11.00 -13.35
N TYR A 72 -2.04 -10.35 -14.01
CA TYR A 72 -2.12 -9.93 -15.42
C TYR A 72 -2.57 -11.01 -16.41
N PRO A 73 -2.09 -12.28 -16.34
CA PRO A 73 -2.54 -13.34 -17.26
C PRO A 73 -4.03 -13.67 -17.13
N PHE A 74 -4.63 -13.40 -15.96
CA PHE A 74 -6.05 -13.64 -15.69
C PHE A 74 -6.89 -12.38 -15.92
N PHE A 75 -6.29 -11.22 -15.65
CA PHE A 75 -6.92 -9.91 -15.71
C PHE A 75 -5.94 -8.88 -16.30
N ALA A 76 -5.92 -8.73 -17.62
CA ALA A 76 -4.92 -7.90 -18.30
C ALA A 76 -4.89 -6.42 -17.84
N TYR A 77 -6.00 -5.90 -17.31
CA TYR A 77 -6.09 -4.55 -16.76
C TYR A 77 -5.46 -4.43 -15.36
N MET A 78 -5.15 -5.52 -14.67
CA MET A 78 -4.65 -5.47 -13.29
C MET A 78 -3.26 -4.89 -13.17
N LEU A 79 -2.41 -4.98 -14.19
CA LEU A 79 -1.06 -4.44 -14.07
C LEU A 79 -1.06 -2.91 -13.80
N PRO A 80 -1.67 -2.05 -14.64
CA PRO A 80 -1.78 -0.62 -14.33
C PRO A 80 -2.63 -0.33 -13.08
N ILE A 81 -3.67 -1.13 -12.82
CA ILE A 81 -4.52 -0.97 -11.62
C ILE A 81 -3.73 -1.26 -10.34
N SER A 82 -2.89 -2.29 -10.31
CA SER A 82 -2.06 -2.66 -9.16
C SER A 82 -1.04 -1.58 -8.80
N VAL A 83 -0.50 -0.88 -9.80
CA VAL A 83 0.36 0.29 -9.59
C VAL A 83 -0.42 1.39 -8.86
N LEU A 84 -1.63 1.71 -9.36
CA LEU A 84 -2.50 2.72 -8.73
C LEU A 84 -2.91 2.30 -7.31
N LEU A 85 -3.24 1.03 -7.09
CA LEU A 85 -3.57 0.48 -5.78
C LEU A 85 -2.39 0.56 -4.81
N ALA A 86 -1.18 0.21 -5.25
CA ALA A 86 0.02 0.31 -4.42
C ALA A 86 0.35 1.77 -4.08
N VAL A 87 0.29 2.68 -5.06
CA VAL A 87 0.49 4.12 -4.84
C VAL A 87 -0.56 4.68 -3.88
N GLY A 88 -1.84 4.34 -4.08
CA GLY A 88 -2.93 4.75 -3.19
C GLY A 88 -2.76 4.22 -1.78
N THR A 89 -2.28 2.98 -1.63
CA THR A 89 -1.97 2.36 -0.33
C THR A 89 -0.87 3.12 0.39
N ILE A 90 0.24 3.41 -0.30
CA ILE A 90 1.34 4.20 0.25
C ILE A 90 0.86 5.59 0.63
N PHE A 91 0.09 6.25 -0.24
CA PHE A 91 -0.43 7.58 0.02
C PHE A 91 -1.35 7.61 1.24
N GLY A 92 -2.30 6.67 1.34
CA GLY A 92 -3.21 6.57 2.49
C GLY A 92 -2.46 6.31 3.80
N ASP A 93 -1.45 5.45 3.78
CA ASP A 93 -0.62 5.15 4.94
C ASP A 93 0.22 6.36 5.41
N LEU A 94 0.80 7.10 4.46
CA LEU A 94 1.53 8.34 4.75
C LEU A 94 0.60 9.45 5.22
N LEU A 95 -0.57 9.62 4.60
CA LEU A 95 -1.58 10.60 5.00
C LEU A 95 -2.09 10.32 6.41
N GLY A 96 -2.41 9.06 6.72
CA GLY A 96 -2.80 8.65 8.06
C GLY A 96 -1.71 8.94 9.09
N SER A 97 -0.45 8.71 8.74
CA SER A 97 0.69 9.03 9.61
C SER A 97 0.86 10.52 9.81
N PHE A 98 0.73 11.32 8.74
CA PHE A 98 0.74 12.77 8.82
C PHE A 98 -0.35 13.29 9.76
N ILE A 99 -1.60 12.85 9.59
CA ILE A 99 -2.73 13.26 10.43
C ILE A 99 -2.45 12.93 11.90
N LYS A 100 -1.99 11.71 12.20
CA LYS A 100 -1.61 11.31 13.57
C LYS A 100 -0.62 12.29 14.20
N ARG A 101 0.40 12.73 13.45
CA ARG A 101 1.39 13.72 13.94
C ARG A 101 0.82 15.13 14.12
N ARG A 102 -0.24 15.51 13.42
CA ARG A 102 -0.92 16.82 13.60
C ARG A 102 -1.82 16.84 14.82
N ILE A 103 -2.37 15.70 15.21
CA ILE A 103 -3.22 15.56 16.40
C ILE A 103 -2.44 15.06 17.63
N ASN A 104 -1.10 15.04 17.56
CA ASN A 104 -0.19 14.59 18.63
C ASN A 104 -0.45 13.15 19.11
N MET A 105 -0.75 12.25 18.16
CA MET A 105 -0.85 10.80 18.36
C MET A 105 0.31 10.04 17.69
#